data_AF-A0A946CFH1-F1
#
_entry.id   AF-A0A946CFH1-F1
#
_cell.length_a   1.000
_cell.length_b   1.000
_cell.length_c   1.000
_cell.angle_alpha   90.00
_cell.angle_beta   90.00
_cell.angle_gamma   90.00
#
_symmetry.space_group_name_H-M   'P 1'
#
loop_
_entity.id
_entity.type
_entity.pdbx_description
1 polymer ?
#
loop_
_entity_poly.entity_id
_entity_poly.type
_entity_poly.pdbx_seq_one_letter_code
_entity_poly.pdbx_strand_id
1 'polypeptide(L)'
;MKTLILSFVLGLSATAEPAWLDDINIPKKGPLRQISPTKLEYVISFNGKGKAGTFRILFGEKAPRYPDHFLVRAHGGSSGWAKTLFPYQFHYLSFLNPKTLRPTKFVGTEREGSKVTALDYRFDSKGVSGTKKTTEDDETQTESSKFSFPYSLGLFSGLLQIRSLPLNDNDEVVMALHPVTSAYLTKIKIVGREVHLGRECIKLSIGAEKIEADMSLQHEDDPKTASIWLSDDDWRIPIEMRGEMPIGPVRVFLTKHENL
;
A
#
# COMPACT_ATOMS: atom_id res chain seq x y z
N MET A 1 28.83 24.96 -56.44
CA MET A 1 28.44 23.81 -55.60
C MET A 1 27.59 24.35 -54.45
N LYS A 2 26.33 23.92 -54.36
CA LYS A 2 25.36 24.37 -53.35
C LYS A 2 25.50 23.50 -52.11
N THR A 3 25.86 24.08 -50.96
CA THR A 3 25.85 23.40 -49.67
C THR A 3 24.46 23.51 -49.06
N LEU A 4 23.74 22.38 -49.02
CA LEU A 4 22.44 22.25 -48.38
C LEU A 4 22.69 21.96 -46.89
N ILE A 5 22.32 22.88 -46.01
CA ILE A 5 22.32 22.65 -44.55
C ILE A 5 20.98 21.97 -44.21
N LEU A 6 21.05 20.69 -43.87
CA LEU A 6 19.90 19.92 -43.40
C LEU A 6 19.80 20.07 -41.87
N SER A 7 18.94 20.97 -41.41
CA SER A 7 18.65 21.13 -39.98
C SER A 7 17.69 20.04 -39.52
N PHE A 8 18.22 19.03 -38.81
CA PHE A 8 17.42 17.98 -38.19
C PHE A 8 16.83 18.52 -36.87
N VAL A 9 15.58 19.00 -36.92
CA VAL A 9 14.82 19.31 -35.71
C VAL A 9 14.33 17.98 -35.14
N LEU A 10 15.04 17.46 -34.13
CA LEU A 10 14.54 16.40 -33.26
C LEU A 10 13.37 16.96 -32.46
N GLY A 11 12.16 16.72 -32.94
CA GLY A 11 10.94 16.89 -32.14
C GLY A 11 10.98 15.90 -30.99
N LEU A 12 11.42 16.36 -29.82
CA LEU A 12 11.12 15.68 -28.56
C LEU A 12 9.60 15.74 -28.38
N SER A 13 8.90 14.66 -28.73
CA SER A 13 7.53 14.44 -28.29
C SER A 13 7.57 14.33 -26.76
N ALA A 14 7.41 15.45 -26.07
CA ALA A 14 7.10 15.44 -24.65
C ALA A 14 5.73 14.76 -24.54
N THR A 15 5.68 13.51 -24.09
CA THR A 15 4.43 12.88 -23.69
C THR A 15 3.88 13.72 -22.55
N ALA A 16 2.72 14.33 -22.75
CA ALA A 16 2.05 15.12 -21.72
C ALA A 16 1.88 14.27 -20.47
N GLU A 17 2.04 14.88 -19.29
CA GLU A 17 1.81 14.19 -18.03
C GLU A 17 0.35 13.68 -17.99
N PRO A 18 0.12 12.44 -17.50
CA PRO A 18 -1.24 11.91 -17.38
C PRO A 18 -2.14 12.80 -16.51
N ALA A 19 -3.37 13.05 -16.96
CA ALA A 19 -4.30 13.96 -16.28
C ALA A 19 -4.60 13.56 -14.82
N TRP A 20 -4.58 12.26 -14.50
CA TRP A 20 -4.85 11.78 -13.14
C TRP A 20 -3.80 12.21 -12.10
N LEU A 21 -2.62 12.67 -12.53
CA LEU A 21 -1.61 13.22 -11.61
C LEU A 21 -2.12 14.50 -10.93
N ASP A 22 -2.95 15.28 -11.61
CA ASP A 22 -3.54 16.51 -11.08
C ASP A 22 -4.61 16.23 -10.02
N ASP A 23 -5.21 15.03 -10.03
CA ASP A 23 -6.20 14.60 -9.04
C ASP A 23 -5.57 14.30 -7.67
N ILE A 24 -4.26 14.01 -7.61
CA ILE A 24 -3.57 13.66 -6.36
C ILE A 24 -3.59 14.84 -5.39
N ASN A 25 -4.25 14.64 -4.26
CA ASN A 25 -4.50 15.71 -3.28
C ASN A 25 -3.84 15.47 -1.91
N ILE A 26 -2.96 14.48 -1.79
CA ILE A 26 -2.16 14.28 -0.58
C ILE A 26 -1.05 15.35 -0.40
N PRO A 27 -0.68 15.70 0.84
CA PRO A 27 0.44 16.59 1.11
C PRO A 27 1.75 16.14 0.43
N LYS A 28 2.20 16.88 -0.59
CA LYS A 28 3.46 16.61 -1.32
C LYS A 28 4.69 16.72 -0.41
N LYS A 29 4.62 17.60 0.59
CA LYS A 29 5.64 17.88 1.60
C LYS A 29 4.94 18.17 2.93
N GLY A 30 5.65 17.96 4.04
CA GLY A 30 5.20 18.33 5.37
C GLY A 30 5.32 17.19 6.37
N PRO A 31 5.45 17.50 7.67
CA PRO A 31 5.42 16.49 8.70
C PRO A 31 4.03 15.85 8.73
N LEU A 32 4.01 14.53 8.66
CA LEU A 32 2.81 13.77 9.01
C LEU A 32 2.62 13.81 10.52
N ARG A 33 1.39 13.57 10.97
CA ARG A 33 1.11 13.43 12.39
C ARG A 33 2.07 12.37 12.92
N GLN A 34 2.88 12.72 13.91
CA GLN A 34 3.78 11.75 14.49
C GLN A 34 2.94 10.66 15.16
N ILE A 35 3.10 9.44 14.64
CA ILE A 35 2.44 8.26 15.18
C ILE A 35 3.45 7.60 16.09
N SER A 36 3.10 7.51 17.38
CA SER A 36 3.92 6.80 18.34
C SER A 36 4.10 5.34 17.90
N PRO A 37 5.26 4.73 18.21
CA PRO A 37 5.46 3.31 17.98
C PRO A 37 4.30 2.49 18.53
N THR A 38 3.79 1.59 17.70
CA THR A 38 2.59 0.79 18.04
C THR A 38 2.63 -0.56 17.36
N LYS A 39 2.03 -1.55 18.02
CA LYS A 39 1.87 -2.90 17.52
C LYS A 39 0.39 -3.22 17.40
N LEU A 40 0.00 -3.68 16.20
CA LEU A 40 -1.36 -4.05 15.85
C LEU A 40 -1.39 -5.53 15.47
N GLU A 41 -2.36 -6.27 16.00
CA GLU A 41 -2.60 -7.68 15.65
C GLU A 41 -4.00 -7.86 15.08
N TYR A 42 -4.09 -8.60 13.97
CA TYR A 42 -5.31 -8.77 13.20
C TYR A 42 -5.65 -10.25 12.98
N VAL A 43 -6.95 -10.53 12.89
CA VAL A 43 -7.50 -11.79 12.41
C VAL A 43 -8.18 -11.57 11.06
N ILE A 44 -7.96 -12.51 10.14
CA ILE A 44 -8.62 -12.57 8.83
C ILE A 44 -9.70 -13.65 8.88
N SER A 45 -10.87 -13.34 8.32
CA SER A 45 -12.00 -14.25 8.10
C SER A 45 -12.42 -14.21 6.64
N PHE A 46 -12.74 -15.37 6.05
CA PHE A 46 -13.29 -15.49 4.69
C PHE A 46 -14.71 -16.02 4.73
N ASN A 47 -15.63 -15.42 3.96
CA ASN A 47 -17.02 -15.86 3.83
C ASN A 47 -17.75 -16.07 5.17
N GLY A 48 -17.40 -15.25 6.18
CA GLY A 48 -17.92 -15.42 7.56
C GLY A 48 -17.47 -16.69 8.28
N LYS A 49 -16.62 -17.53 7.66
CA LYS A 49 -16.13 -18.80 8.21
C LYS A 49 -14.91 -18.58 9.10
N GLY A 50 -15.15 -18.22 10.36
CA GLY A 50 -14.17 -18.27 11.44
C GLY A 50 -12.80 -17.64 11.14
N LYS A 51 -11.78 -18.01 11.92
CA LYS A 51 -10.41 -17.52 11.76
C LYS A 51 -9.71 -18.25 10.61
N ALA A 52 -9.40 -17.53 9.54
CA ALA A 52 -8.70 -18.03 8.36
C ALA A 52 -7.23 -17.56 8.28
N GLY A 53 -6.86 -16.51 9.01
CA GLY A 53 -5.50 -16.01 9.03
C GLY A 53 -5.26 -15.02 10.15
N THR A 54 -4.00 -14.62 10.29
CA THR A 54 -3.59 -13.53 11.17
C THR A 54 -2.44 -12.77 10.56
N PHE A 55 -2.33 -11.49 10.89
CA PHE A 55 -1.10 -10.76 10.68
C PHE A 55 -0.88 -9.75 11.79
N ARG A 56 0.36 -9.28 11.89
CA ARG A 56 0.77 -8.24 12.82
C ARG A 56 1.48 -7.15 12.06
N ILE A 57 1.30 -5.92 12.51
CA ILE A 57 2.05 -4.76 12.04
C ILE A 57 2.70 -4.10 13.24
N LEU A 58 4.00 -3.84 13.13
CA LEU A 58 4.82 -3.15 14.10
C LEU A 58 5.33 -1.86 13.46
N PHE A 59 4.88 -0.72 13.98
CA PHE A 59 5.30 0.61 13.55
C PHE A 59 6.35 1.17 14.49
N GLY A 60 7.41 1.75 13.94
CA GLY A 60 8.43 2.48 14.71
C GLY A 60 9.34 1.58 15.55
N GLU A 61 9.56 0.32 15.13
CA GLU A 61 10.52 -0.57 15.79
C GLU A 61 11.92 0.08 15.83
N LYS A 62 12.50 0.22 17.02
CA LYS A 62 13.89 0.67 17.17
C LYS A 62 14.82 -0.47 16.75
N ALA A 63 15.52 -0.30 15.63
CA ALA A 63 16.54 -1.24 15.18
C ALA A 63 17.92 -0.55 15.18
N PRO A 64 18.87 -0.96 16.05
CA PRO A 64 20.22 -0.37 16.09
C PRO A 64 20.95 -0.39 14.75
N ARG A 65 20.63 -1.36 13.88
CA ARG A 65 21.19 -1.47 12.53
C ARG A 65 20.66 -0.41 11.55
N TYR A 66 19.51 0.20 11.85
CA TYR A 66 18.82 1.17 10.99
C TYR A 66 18.32 2.36 11.82
N PRO A 67 19.22 3.09 12.51
CA PRO A 67 18.83 4.11 13.49
C PRO A 67 18.12 5.31 12.86
N ASP A 68 18.38 5.59 11.58
CA ASP A 68 17.86 6.76 10.86
C ASP A 68 16.54 6.50 10.14
N HIS A 69 15.90 5.35 10.38
CA HIS A 69 14.67 4.95 9.71
C HIS A 69 13.52 4.73 10.70
N PHE A 70 12.33 5.18 10.30
CA PHE A 70 11.10 4.69 10.90
C PHE A 70 10.73 3.37 10.21
N LEU A 71 10.89 2.26 10.91
CA LEU A 71 10.63 0.94 10.35
C LEU A 71 9.17 0.54 10.55
N VAL A 72 8.60 -0.08 9.51
CA VAL A 72 7.33 -0.79 9.62
C VAL A 72 7.55 -2.25 9.24
N ARG A 73 7.32 -3.15 10.18
CA ARG A 73 7.38 -4.60 9.95
C ARG A 73 5.98 -5.16 9.95
N ALA A 74 5.65 -5.96 8.95
CA ALA A 74 4.42 -6.73 8.97
C ALA A 74 4.71 -8.19 8.66
N HIS A 75 3.99 -9.09 9.31
CA HIS A 75 4.10 -10.51 9.00
C HIS A 75 2.79 -11.20 9.32
N GLY A 76 2.47 -12.24 8.55
CA GLY A 76 1.21 -12.93 8.70
C GLY A 76 1.04 -14.05 7.71
N GLY A 77 -0.17 -14.59 7.67
CA GLY A 77 -0.52 -15.65 6.76
C GLY A 77 -1.80 -16.37 7.14
N SER A 78 -2.08 -17.38 6.33
CA SER A 78 -3.14 -18.36 6.55
C SER A 78 -2.96 -19.15 7.85
N SER A 79 -4.06 -19.54 8.48
CA SER A 79 -4.08 -20.32 9.71
C SER A 79 -5.25 -21.32 9.74
N GLY A 80 -5.14 -22.38 10.54
CA GLY A 80 -6.20 -23.38 10.68
C GLY A 80 -6.56 -24.03 9.34
N TRP A 81 -7.87 -24.18 9.08
CA TRP A 81 -8.40 -24.80 7.86
C TRP A 81 -7.96 -24.08 6.58
N ALA A 82 -7.84 -22.76 6.62
CA ALA A 82 -7.49 -21.98 5.45
C ALA A 82 -6.03 -22.18 5.04
N LYS A 83 -5.13 -22.52 5.97
CA LYS A 83 -3.74 -22.86 5.65
C LYS A 83 -3.63 -24.14 4.82
N THR A 84 -4.52 -25.10 5.05
CA THR A 84 -4.55 -26.34 4.26
C THR A 84 -4.97 -26.09 2.83
N LEU A 85 -5.90 -25.15 2.60
CA LEU A 85 -6.38 -24.81 1.26
C LEU A 85 -5.50 -23.78 0.55
N PHE A 86 -4.94 -22.84 1.31
CA PHE A 86 -4.16 -21.70 0.82
C PHE A 86 -2.97 -21.46 1.75
N PRO A 87 -1.88 -22.25 1.63
CA PRO A 87 -0.72 -22.16 2.50
C PRO A 87 0.11 -20.90 2.20
N TYR A 88 -0.40 -19.75 2.61
CA TYR A 88 0.20 -18.44 2.38
C TYR A 88 0.83 -17.86 3.64
N GLN A 89 2.02 -17.26 3.51
CA GLN A 89 2.73 -16.50 4.54
C GLN A 89 3.45 -15.30 3.92
N PHE A 90 3.56 -14.21 4.65
CA PHE A 90 4.33 -13.04 4.22
C PHE A 90 5.15 -12.42 5.36
N HIS A 91 6.24 -11.77 4.98
CA HIS A 91 7.09 -10.94 5.82
C HIS A 91 7.46 -9.69 5.05
N TYR A 92 7.10 -8.52 5.56
CA TYR A 92 7.37 -7.22 4.97
C TYR A 92 8.14 -6.34 5.93
N LEU A 93 9.04 -5.55 5.36
CA LEU A 93 9.77 -4.51 6.05
C LEU A 93 9.84 -3.27 5.15
N SER A 94 9.28 -2.17 5.64
CA SER A 94 9.34 -0.87 4.98
C SER A 94 10.21 0.10 5.78
N PHE A 95 11.05 0.81 5.05
CA PHE A 95 11.97 1.82 5.57
C PHE A 95 11.40 3.19 5.22
N LEU A 96 10.97 3.93 6.23
CA LEU A 96 10.40 5.27 6.05
C LEU A 96 11.36 6.34 6.57
N ASN A 97 11.33 7.51 5.95
CA ASN A 97 11.98 8.69 6.50
C ASN A 97 11.24 9.10 7.80
N PRO A 98 11.90 9.23 8.96
CA PRO A 98 11.22 9.47 10.23
C PRO A 98 10.54 10.85 10.34
N LYS A 99 10.92 11.83 9.50
CA LYS A 99 10.32 13.17 9.50
C LYS A 99 9.09 13.25 8.60
N THR A 100 9.11 12.58 7.46
CA THR A 100 8.05 12.67 6.44
C THR A 100 7.17 11.42 6.34
N LEU A 101 7.59 10.33 6.98
CA LEU A 101 7.08 8.95 6.84
C LEU A 101 6.94 8.47 5.39
N ARG A 102 7.63 9.13 4.45
CA ARG A 102 7.71 8.69 3.05
C ARG A 102 8.61 7.47 2.92
N PRO A 103 8.28 6.53 2.02
CA PRO A 103 9.06 5.31 1.86
C PRO A 103 10.39 5.63 1.20
N THR A 104 11.39 4.83 1.54
CA THR A 104 12.71 4.82 0.88
C THR A 104 13.03 3.44 0.35
N LYS A 105 12.60 2.39 1.07
CA LYS A 105 12.76 1.01 0.67
C LYS A 105 11.59 0.15 1.17
N PHE A 106 11.24 -0.87 0.41
CA PHE A 106 10.38 -1.96 0.81
C PHE A 106 11.07 -3.28 0.46
N VAL A 107 11.18 -4.18 1.43
CA VAL A 107 11.62 -5.56 1.20
C VAL A 107 10.55 -6.51 1.70
N GLY A 108 10.33 -7.57 0.95
CA GLY A 108 9.28 -8.52 1.26
C GLY A 108 9.64 -9.95 0.89
N THR A 109 9.00 -10.88 1.57
CA THR A 109 8.99 -12.29 1.18
C THR A 109 7.57 -12.81 1.36
N GLU A 110 7.01 -13.39 0.30
CA GLU A 110 5.75 -14.11 0.31
C GLU A 110 6.05 -15.58 -0.01
N ARG A 111 5.31 -16.48 0.63
CA ARG A 111 5.36 -17.90 0.36
C ARG A 111 3.95 -18.42 0.17
N GLU A 112 3.71 -19.07 -0.95
CA GLU A 112 2.46 -19.73 -1.30
C GLU A 112 2.76 -21.19 -1.65
N GLY A 113 2.65 -22.09 -0.67
CA GLY A 113 3.06 -23.49 -0.83
C GLY A 113 4.58 -23.62 -1.09
N SER A 114 4.95 -24.14 -2.26
CA SER A 114 6.34 -24.24 -2.75
C SER A 114 6.87 -22.94 -3.35
N LYS A 115 5.97 -22.07 -3.84
CA LYS A 115 6.32 -20.80 -4.46
C LYS A 115 6.80 -19.79 -3.43
N VAL A 116 7.95 -19.18 -3.68
CA VAL A 116 8.53 -18.11 -2.86
C VAL A 116 8.77 -16.87 -3.71
N THR A 117 8.21 -15.75 -3.29
CA THR A 117 8.39 -14.44 -3.93
C THR A 117 9.21 -13.54 -3.02
N ALA A 118 10.37 -13.08 -3.49
CA ALA A 118 11.17 -12.05 -2.85
C ALA A 118 10.99 -10.69 -3.54
N LEU A 119 10.83 -9.64 -2.75
CA LEU A 119 10.53 -8.29 -3.20
C LEU A 119 11.63 -7.33 -2.71
N ASP A 120 12.16 -6.50 -3.60
CA ASP A 120 13.05 -5.38 -3.25
C ASP A 120 12.69 -4.16 -4.12
N TYR A 121 12.12 -3.15 -3.47
CA TYR A 121 11.68 -1.91 -4.11
C TYR A 121 12.29 -0.69 -3.42
N ARG A 122 12.69 0.28 -4.21
CA ARG A 122 13.20 1.59 -3.78
C ARG A 122 12.27 2.69 -4.22
N PHE A 123 12.10 3.66 -3.35
CA PHE A 123 11.24 4.82 -3.54
C PHE A 123 12.09 6.08 -3.49
N ASP A 124 11.81 7.00 -4.42
CA ASP A 124 12.41 8.32 -4.45
C ASP A 124 11.37 9.38 -4.88
N SER A 125 11.80 10.61 -5.07
CA SER A 125 10.90 11.70 -5.46
C SER A 125 10.32 11.55 -6.87
N LYS A 126 10.90 10.70 -7.72
CA LYS A 126 10.50 10.46 -9.12
C LYS A 126 9.60 9.23 -9.27
N GLY A 127 9.59 8.33 -8.28
CA GLY A 127 8.69 7.19 -8.30
C GLY A 127 9.19 5.99 -7.51
N VAL A 128 8.94 4.81 -8.03
CA VAL A 128 9.30 3.53 -7.41
C VAL A 128 9.87 2.62 -8.48
N SER A 129 10.92 1.88 -8.13
CA SER A 129 11.48 0.83 -8.98
C SER A 129 12.00 -0.31 -8.15
N GLY A 130 11.98 -1.50 -8.71
CA GLY A 130 12.38 -2.69 -7.97
C GLY A 130 12.19 -3.97 -8.75
N THR A 131 12.34 -5.06 -8.01
CA THR A 131 12.31 -6.41 -8.55
C THR A 131 11.38 -7.30 -7.74
N LYS A 132 10.67 -8.17 -8.45
CA LYS A 132 9.94 -9.31 -7.92
C LYS A 132 10.65 -10.57 -8.42
N LYS A 133 11.22 -11.34 -7.50
CA LYS A 133 11.89 -12.60 -7.80
C LYS A 133 11.03 -13.75 -7.29
N THR A 134 10.51 -14.55 -8.21
CA THR A 134 9.66 -15.71 -7.90
C THR A 134 10.47 -16.98 -8.11
N THR A 135 10.46 -17.88 -7.14
CA THR A 135 11.08 -19.21 -7.22
C THR A 135 10.03 -20.27 -6.94
N GLU A 136 9.91 -21.26 -7.81
CA GLU A 136 8.97 -22.38 -7.73
C GLU A 136 9.59 -23.59 -8.45
N ASP A 137 9.57 -24.77 -7.84
CA ASP A 137 10.11 -26.01 -8.40
C ASP A 137 11.55 -25.89 -8.97
N ASP A 138 12.43 -25.24 -8.20
CA ASP A 138 13.83 -24.91 -8.54
C ASP A 138 14.01 -23.95 -9.73
N GLU A 139 12.93 -23.52 -10.38
CA GLU A 139 12.95 -22.46 -11.38
C GLU A 139 12.85 -21.09 -10.71
N THR A 140 13.52 -20.10 -11.28
CA THR A 140 13.54 -18.74 -10.75
C THR A 140 13.33 -17.73 -11.87
N GLN A 141 12.32 -16.88 -11.70
CA GLN A 141 12.01 -15.77 -12.59
C GLN A 141 12.18 -14.45 -11.86
N THR A 142 12.74 -13.45 -12.54
CA THR A 142 12.89 -12.10 -11.98
C THR A 142 12.26 -11.09 -12.92
N GLU A 143 11.31 -10.34 -12.40
CA GLU A 143 10.65 -9.24 -13.09
C GLU A 143 11.14 -7.92 -12.50
N SER A 144 11.48 -6.96 -13.36
CA SER A 144 11.80 -5.59 -12.96
C SER A 144 10.65 -4.67 -13.33
N SER A 145 10.32 -3.73 -12.45
CA SER A 145 9.28 -2.72 -12.71
C SER A 145 9.74 -1.35 -12.26
N LYS A 146 9.23 -0.33 -12.95
CA LYS A 146 9.44 1.08 -12.63
C LYS A 146 8.16 1.85 -12.93
N PHE A 147 7.74 2.65 -11.97
CA PHE A 147 6.61 3.56 -12.11
C PHE A 147 7.07 4.97 -11.77
N SER A 148 6.79 5.93 -12.65
CA SER A 148 7.40 7.26 -12.62
C SER A 148 6.43 8.36 -12.16
N PHE A 149 5.67 8.09 -11.09
CA PHE A 149 4.82 9.11 -10.46
C PHE A 149 5.52 9.74 -9.25
N PRO A 150 5.47 11.07 -9.11
CA PRO A 150 6.12 11.75 -8.00
C PRO A 150 5.42 11.46 -6.68
N TYR A 151 6.16 11.59 -5.57
CA TYR A 151 5.64 11.41 -4.21
C TYR A 151 5.01 10.03 -3.99
N SER A 152 5.62 9.00 -4.58
CA SER A 152 5.17 7.62 -4.47
C SER A 152 5.08 7.18 -3.01
N LEU A 153 4.01 6.46 -2.69
CA LEU A 153 3.77 5.90 -1.37
C LEU A 153 3.82 4.37 -1.47
N GLY A 154 4.40 3.71 -0.48
CA GLY A 154 4.22 2.27 -0.27
C GLY A 154 3.00 2.01 0.61
N LEU A 155 2.61 0.73 0.77
CA LEU A 155 1.45 0.33 1.57
C LEU A 155 1.40 1.00 2.95
N PHE A 156 2.48 0.87 3.73
CA PHE A 156 2.51 1.39 5.10
C PHE A 156 2.62 2.91 5.16
N SER A 157 3.33 3.53 4.21
CA SER A 157 3.42 4.99 4.14
C SER A 157 2.06 5.61 3.78
N GLY A 158 1.33 5.02 2.83
CA GLY A 158 -0.04 5.43 2.50
C GLY A 158 -1.00 5.30 3.67
N LEU A 159 -0.92 4.20 4.42
CA LEU A 159 -1.70 4.06 5.66
C LEU A 159 -1.37 5.15 6.69
N LEU A 160 -0.09 5.45 6.94
CA LEU A 160 0.32 6.52 7.87
C LEU A 160 -0.09 7.92 7.36
N GLN A 161 -0.07 8.13 6.05
CA GLN A 161 -0.53 9.35 5.40
C GLN A 161 -2.02 9.58 5.67
N ILE A 162 -2.88 8.58 5.43
CA ILE A 162 -4.32 8.65 5.70
C ILE A 162 -4.57 8.96 7.18
N ARG A 163 -3.86 8.28 8.08
CA ARG A 163 -3.97 8.46 9.54
C ARG A 163 -3.58 9.87 10.03
N SER A 164 -2.94 10.66 9.18
CA SER A 164 -2.49 12.01 9.50
C SER A 164 -3.39 13.11 8.94
N LEU A 165 -4.38 12.75 8.13
CA LEU A 165 -5.31 13.72 7.52
C LEU A 165 -6.46 14.06 8.48
N PRO A 166 -7.13 15.21 8.29
CA PRO A 166 -8.33 15.57 9.07
C PRO A 166 -9.46 14.54 8.94
N LEU A 167 -9.65 13.99 7.73
CA LEU A 167 -10.70 13.02 7.37
C LEU A 167 -12.09 13.55 7.76
N ASN A 168 -12.50 14.69 7.18
CA ASN A 168 -13.86 15.20 7.39
C ASN A 168 -14.86 14.40 6.56
N ASP A 169 -16.10 14.36 7.02
CA ASP A 169 -17.15 13.62 6.34
C ASP A 169 -17.36 14.14 4.92
N ASN A 170 -17.47 13.21 3.97
CA ASN A 170 -17.57 13.45 2.52
C ASN A 170 -16.31 14.01 1.84
N ASP A 171 -15.19 14.16 2.57
CA ASP A 171 -13.91 14.43 1.92
C ASP A 171 -13.54 13.28 0.97
N GLU A 172 -12.76 13.61 -0.06
CA GLU A 172 -12.12 12.64 -0.94
C GLU A 172 -10.60 12.79 -0.87
N VAL A 173 -9.90 11.66 -0.77
CA VAL A 173 -8.44 11.60 -0.79
C VAL A 173 -8.00 10.74 -1.97
N VAL A 174 -7.16 11.31 -2.83
CA VAL A 174 -6.62 10.64 -4.01
C VAL A 174 -5.11 10.53 -3.87
N MET A 175 -4.58 9.31 -3.99
CA MET A 175 -3.15 9.04 -3.88
C MET A 175 -2.68 7.88 -4.76
N ALA A 176 -1.48 8.04 -5.31
CA ALA A 176 -0.79 6.95 -5.99
C ALA A 176 0.02 6.11 -4.99
N LEU A 177 -0.23 4.80 -4.97
CA LEU A 177 0.37 3.83 -4.07
C LEU A 177 1.04 2.72 -4.87
N HIS A 178 2.17 2.21 -4.39
CA HIS A 178 2.75 0.94 -4.79
C HIS A 178 2.75 0.00 -3.57
N PRO A 179 1.60 -0.62 -3.25
CA PRO A 179 1.42 -1.37 -2.01
C PRO A 179 2.38 -2.56 -1.87
N VAL A 180 2.55 -3.36 -2.93
CA VAL A 180 3.42 -4.56 -2.90
C VAL A 180 4.19 -4.72 -4.21
N THR A 181 3.53 -5.07 -5.32
CA THR A 181 4.16 -5.36 -6.63
C THR A 181 3.65 -4.51 -7.79
N SER A 182 2.51 -3.85 -7.64
CA SER A 182 1.86 -3.05 -8.67
C SER A 182 1.50 -1.69 -8.11
N ALA A 183 1.44 -0.69 -8.99
CA ALA A 183 1.02 0.65 -8.64
C ALA A 183 -0.49 0.83 -8.86
N TYR A 184 -1.11 1.68 -8.05
CA TYR A 184 -2.53 1.98 -8.08
C TYR A 184 -2.79 3.45 -7.80
N LEU A 185 -3.71 4.06 -8.54
CA LEU A 185 -4.36 5.30 -8.16
C LEU A 185 -5.52 4.95 -7.24
N THR A 186 -5.40 5.35 -5.98
CA THR A 186 -6.39 5.03 -4.94
C THR A 186 -7.25 6.25 -4.66
N LYS A 187 -8.56 6.10 -4.80
CA LYS A 187 -9.57 7.10 -4.47
C LYS A 187 -10.28 6.67 -3.19
N ILE A 188 -10.19 7.48 -2.16
CA ILE A 188 -10.68 7.17 -0.82
C ILE A 188 -11.74 8.20 -0.46
N LYS A 189 -12.99 7.77 -0.38
CA LYS A 189 -14.10 8.59 0.10
C LYS A 189 -14.24 8.42 1.60
N ILE A 190 -14.29 9.52 2.33
CA ILE A 190 -14.60 9.52 3.76
C ILE A 190 -16.13 9.48 3.85
N VAL A 191 -16.68 8.32 4.14
CA VAL A 191 -18.13 8.09 4.13
C VAL A 191 -18.79 8.83 5.28
N GLY A 192 -18.16 8.81 6.44
CA GLY A 192 -18.63 9.51 7.63
C GLY A 192 -18.21 8.83 8.92
N ARG A 193 -18.64 9.40 10.04
CA ARG A 193 -18.42 8.84 11.38
C ARG A 193 -19.58 7.95 11.80
N GLU A 194 -19.27 6.80 12.39
CA GLU A 194 -20.25 5.89 12.96
C GLU A 194 -19.66 5.06 14.10
N VAL A 195 -20.51 4.58 15.00
CA VAL A 195 -20.14 3.56 15.98
C VAL A 195 -20.03 2.22 15.27
N HIS A 196 -18.83 1.65 15.28
CA HIS A 196 -18.56 0.35 14.67
C HIS A 196 -17.81 -0.57 15.63
N LEU A 197 -18.33 -1.78 15.83
CA LEU A 197 -17.81 -2.75 16.81
C LEU A 197 -17.62 -2.14 18.22
N GLY A 198 -18.56 -1.26 18.62
CA GLY A 198 -18.57 -0.60 19.93
C GLY A 198 -17.54 0.53 20.08
N ARG A 199 -17.01 1.07 18.98
CA ARG A 199 -16.05 2.18 18.97
C ARG A 199 -16.47 3.26 17.99
N GLU A 200 -16.25 4.52 18.34
CA GLU A 200 -16.34 5.62 17.38
C GLU A 200 -15.31 5.39 16.26
N CYS A 201 -15.78 5.39 15.02
CA CYS A 201 -14.97 5.12 13.84
C CYS A 201 -15.26 6.09 12.70
N ILE A 202 -14.26 6.32 11.86
CA ILE A 202 -14.39 6.97 10.55
C ILE A 202 -14.44 5.86 9.50
N LYS A 203 -15.54 5.78 8.76
CA LYS A 203 -15.71 4.84 7.66
C LYS A 203 -15.16 5.42 6.37
N LEU A 204 -14.36 4.63 5.69
CA LEU A 204 -13.76 4.93 4.40
C LEU A 204 -14.26 3.94 3.35
N SER A 205 -14.50 4.42 2.13
CA SER A 205 -14.68 3.60 0.94
C SER A 205 -13.47 3.79 0.03
N ILE A 206 -12.87 2.71 -0.42
CA ILE A 206 -11.62 2.73 -1.19
C ILE A 206 -11.88 2.07 -2.54
N GLY A 207 -11.64 2.81 -3.62
CA GLY A 207 -11.49 2.29 -4.97
C GLY A 207 -10.04 2.44 -5.44
N ALA A 208 -9.58 1.53 -6.29
CA ALA A 208 -8.23 1.56 -6.84
C ALA A 208 -8.23 1.20 -8.32
N GLU A 209 -7.55 2.01 -9.13
CA GLU A 209 -7.30 1.74 -10.55
C GLU A 209 -5.81 1.43 -10.70
N LYS A 210 -5.47 0.35 -11.40
CA LYS A 210 -4.06 -0.04 -11.56
C LYS A 210 -3.36 0.96 -12.48
N ILE A 211 -2.18 1.40 -12.08
CA ILE A 211 -1.29 2.23 -12.88
C ILE A 211 -0.33 1.29 -13.59
N GLU A 212 -0.31 1.32 -14.92
CA GLU A 212 0.65 0.57 -15.73
C GLU A 212 2.02 1.27 -15.79
N ALA A 213 3.05 0.57 -16.25
CA ALA A 213 4.41 1.10 -16.31
C ALA A 213 4.55 2.34 -17.23
N ASP A 214 3.67 2.45 -18.23
CA ASP A 214 3.55 3.61 -19.12
C ASP A 214 2.69 4.75 -18.53
N MET A 215 2.26 4.60 -17.28
CA MET A 215 1.43 5.54 -16.52
C MET A 215 -0.04 5.64 -16.98
N SER A 216 -0.49 4.76 -17.86
CA SER A 216 -1.91 4.59 -18.16
C SER A 216 -2.65 3.95 -16.98
N LEU A 217 -3.94 4.27 -16.86
CA LEU A 217 -4.82 3.63 -15.88
C LEU A 217 -5.54 2.46 -16.53
N GLN A 218 -5.45 1.29 -15.90
CA GLN A 218 -6.31 0.17 -16.23
C GLN A 218 -7.67 0.39 -15.57
N HIS A 219 -8.66 0.75 -16.39
CA HIS A 219 -10.03 0.89 -15.95
C HIS A 219 -10.74 -0.47 -15.91
N GLU A 220 -11.54 -0.70 -14.88
CA GLU A 220 -12.41 -1.87 -14.76
C GLU A 220 -13.86 -1.40 -14.78
N ASP A 221 -14.72 -2.12 -15.51
CA ASP A 221 -16.15 -1.77 -15.63
C ASP A 221 -16.89 -1.86 -14.27
N ASP A 222 -16.43 -2.74 -13.39
CA ASP A 222 -16.94 -2.93 -12.02
C ASP A 222 -15.79 -2.89 -11.00
N PRO A 223 -15.30 -1.68 -10.64
CA PRO A 223 -14.15 -1.54 -9.78
C PRO A 223 -14.48 -2.01 -8.38
N LYS A 224 -13.74 -3.02 -7.91
CA LYS A 224 -13.91 -3.54 -6.55
C LYS A 224 -13.64 -2.46 -5.52
N THR A 225 -14.59 -2.27 -4.61
CA THR A 225 -14.44 -1.35 -3.49
C THR A 225 -14.17 -2.10 -2.20
N ALA A 226 -13.37 -1.49 -1.33
CA ALA A 226 -13.14 -1.94 0.03
C ALA A 226 -13.67 -0.91 1.03
N SER A 227 -14.17 -1.38 2.16
CA SER A 227 -14.55 -0.51 3.29
C SER A 227 -13.54 -0.66 4.43
N ILE A 228 -13.09 0.45 4.99
CA ILE A 228 -12.22 0.47 6.16
C ILE A 228 -12.85 1.32 7.25
N TRP A 229 -12.85 0.82 8.48
CA TRP A 229 -13.20 1.58 9.67
C TRP A 229 -11.93 1.91 10.42
N LEU A 230 -11.57 3.19 10.46
CA LEU A 230 -10.49 3.69 11.32
C LEU A 230 -11.07 4.12 12.66
N SER A 231 -10.35 3.95 13.77
CA SER A 231 -10.75 4.55 15.05
C SER A 231 -10.87 6.08 14.92
N ASP A 232 -11.92 6.67 15.48
CA ASP A 232 -12.07 8.13 15.58
C ASP A 232 -11.32 8.66 16.81
N ASP A 233 -10.03 8.32 16.91
CA ASP A 233 -9.12 8.77 17.97
C ASP A 233 -7.79 9.25 17.39
N ASP A 234 -6.84 9.61 18.24
CA ASP A 234 -5.55 10.12 17.80
C ASP A 234 -4.71 9.09 17.03
N TRP A 235 -5.00 7.79 17.19
CA TRP A 235 -4.25 6.72 16.56
C TRP A 235 -4.73 6.43 15.13
N ARG A 236 -6.02 6.66 14.84
CA ARG A 236 -6.64 6.37 13.53
C ARG A 236 -6.39 4.94 13.04
N ILE A 237 -6.38 3.95 13.93
CA ILE A 237 -6.01 2.58 13.58
C ILE A 237 -7.14 1.88 12.83
N PRO A 238 -6.86 1.06 11.79
CA PRO A 238 -7.87 0.22 11.18
C PRO A 238 -8.43 -0.78 12.21
N ILE A 239 -9.73 -0.66 12.48
CA ILE A 239 -10.51 -1.52 13.38
C ILE A 239 -11.07 -2.71 12.59
N GLU A 240 -11.68 -2.45 11.44
CA GLU A 240 -12.12 -3.48 10.50
C GLU A 240 -11.79 -3.05 9.06
N MET A 241 -11.42 -4.02 8.22
CA MET A 241 -11.35 -3.87 6.77
C MET A 241 -12.22 -4.94 6.12
N ARG A 242 -13.01 -4.55 5.12
CA ARG A 242 -13.86 -5.44 4.32
C ARG A 242 -13.55 -5.24 2.85
N GLY A 243 -13.54 -6.32 2.10
CA GLY A 243 -13.41 -6.27 0.65
C GLY A 243 -13.82 -7.60 0.02
N GLU A 244 -13.79 -7.63 -1.31
CA GLU A 244 -14.10 -8.82 -2.10
C GLU A 244 -12.84 -9.39 -2.73
N MET A 245 -12.58 -10.67 -2.48
CA MET A 245 -11.55 -11.44 -3.20
C MET A 245 -12.21 -12.42 -4.18
N PRO A 246 -11.49 -12.95 -5.19
CA PRO A 246 -12.06 -13.97 -6.09
C PRO A 246 -12.64 -15.20 -5.36
N ILE A 247 -12.13 -15.48 -4.16
CA ILE A 247 -12.60 -16.59 -3.29
C ILE A 247 -13.75 -16.19 -2.34
N GLY A 248 -14.23 -14.95 -2.46
CA GLY A 248 -15.35 -14.37 -1.72
C GLY A 248 -14.97 -13.26 -0.72
N PRO A 249 -15.96 -12.75 0.04
CA PRO A 249 -15.76 -11.68 0.99
C PRO A 249 -14.66 -11.96 2.03
N VAL A 250 -13.77 -10.98 2.20
CA VAL A 250 -12.75 -10.98 3.25
C VAL A 250 -13.07 -9.93 4.30
N ARG A 251 -12.90 -10.31 5.56
CA ARG A 251 -13.00 -9.41 6.71
C ARG A 251 -11.74 -9.52 7.53
N VAL A 252 -11.20 -8.38 7.93
CA VAL A 252 -10.01 -8.29 8.77
C VAL A 252 -10.34 -7.44 9.98
N PHE A 253 -10.08 -7.96 11.17
CA PHE A 253 -10.44 -7.30 12.42
C PHE A 253 -9.24 -7.11 13.31
N LEU A 254 -9.14 -5.94 13.92
CA LEU A 254 -8.19 -5.68 14.97
C LEU A 254 -8.54 -6.54 16.20
N THR A 255 -7.53 -7.22 16.72
CA THR A 255 -7.65 -8.04 17.94
C THR A 255 -6.80 -7.51 19.08
N LYS A 256 -5.73 -6.77 18.78
CA LYS A 256 -4.85 -6.18 19.78
C LYS A 256 -4.20 -4.90 19.29
N HIS A 257 -4.11 -3.91 20.17
CA HIS A 257 -3.39 -2.66 19.99
C HIS A 257 -2.50 -2.45 21.22
N GLU A 258 -1.18 -2.30 21.02
CA GLU A 258 -0.20 -2.03 22.08
C GLU A 258 0.66 -0.82 21.71
N ASN A 259 0.84 0.09 22.66
CA ASN A 259 1.78 1.21 22.54
C ASN A 259 3.17 0.75 23.00
N LEU A 260 4.23 1.25 22.36
CA LEU A 260 5.62 0.85 22.62
C LEU A 260 6.51 2.00 23.10
#